data_AF-A0A838KS14-F1
#
_entry.id   AF-A0A838KS14-F1
#
_cell.length_a   1.000
_cell.length_b   1.000
_cell.length_c   1.000
_cell.angle_alpha   90.00
_cell.angle_beta   90.00
_cell.angle_gamma   90.00
#
_symmetry.space_group_name_H-M   'P 1'
#
loop_
_entity.id
_entity.type
_entity.pdbx_description
1 polymer ?
#
loop_
_entity_poly.entity_id
_entity_poly.type
_entity_poly.pdbx_seq_one_letter_code
_entity_poly.pdbx_strand_id
1 'polypeptide(L)'
;RDVPEPDEKGTALTPTAPGLGVCEVVLYSDDHDATLAGMSERRIRNLIEVWADRYEELGAREEVRYVFIFENKGEAIGVTLHHPHGQIYAYPFVPPRPKKELEAAREYKTHSGGCLHCDLLSQEHEDGRRMVAKGEHFSAFIPFYAHFPFEAHVYSRRCASSIADLDAAERWDLARVLKRLLIGYDALFGFSLPYMMVMHQSPTDGEDYEGVAHFHVEFYPPNRTADKLKYLAGSETGAGAFVMDVLPEQTAHTLREAIESAADEAGDAAP
;
A
#
# COMPACT_ATOMS: atom_id res chain seq x y z
N ARG A 1 -28.35 7.23 3.26
CA ARG A 1 -28.73 7.13 4.69
C ARG A 1 -28.34 8.46 5.30
N ASP A 2 -29.23 9.12 6.05
CA ASP A 2 -28.87 10.40 6.68
C ASP A 2 -27.75 10.17 7.68
N VAL A 3 -26.68 10.95 7.57
CA VAL A 3 -25.55 10.91 8.49
C VAL A 3 -25.93 11.70 9.74
N PRO A 4 -25.85 11.12 10.94
CA PRO A 4 -26.23 11.82 12.16
C PRO A 4 -25.33 13.03 12.39
N GLU A 5 -25.93 14.10 12.92
CA GLU A 5 -25.17 15.23 13.45
C GLU A 5 -24.30 14.77 14.63
N PRO A 6 -23.13 15.41 14.85
CA PRO A 6 -22.31 15.13 16.02
C PRO A 6 -23.10 15.27 17.33
N ASP A 7 -22.96 14.30 18.24
CA ASP A 7 -23.61 14.32 19.56
C ASP A 7 -23.20 15.58 20.38
N GLU A 8 -21.96 16.03 20.18
CA GLU A 8 -21.40 17.21 20.84
C GLU A 8 -21.25 18.38 19.87
N LYS A 9 -21.71 19.56 20.31
CA LYS A 9 -21.55 20.80 19.52
C LYS A 9 -20.08 21.21 19.48
N GLY A 10 -19.55 21.37 18.28
CA GLY A 10 -18.21 21.87 18.08
C GLY A 10 -18.04 23.30 18.61
N THR A 11 -16.82 23.63 18.99
CA THR A 11 -16.41 25.00 19.33
C THR A 11 -15.45 25.54 18.27
N ALA A 12 -15.10 26.82 18.37
CA ALA A 12 -14.08 27.40 17.49
C ALA A 12 -12.69 26.73 17.65
N LEU A 13 -12.38 26.17 18.82
CA LEU A 13 -11.11 25.48 19.09
C LEU A 13 -11.18 23.97 18.84
N THR A 14 -12.37 23.39 18.93
CA THR A 14 -12.65 21.96 18.75
C THR A 14 -13.83 21.78 17.80
N PRO A 15 -13.64 22.07 16.50
CA PRO A 15 -14.72 21.97 15.53
C PRO A 15 -15.17 20.50 15.38
N THR A 16 -16.47 20.30 15.17
CA THR A 16 -17.06 18.99 14.86
C THR A 16 -17.81 19.07 13.53
N ALA A 17 -17.91 17.95 12.83
CA ALA A 17 -18.66 17.83 11.58
C ALA A 17 -19.27 16.41 11.50
N PRO A 18 -20.39 16.22 10.77
CA PRO A 18 -20.94 14.90 10.54
C PRO A 18 -19.91 13.94 9.95
N GLY A 19 -19.94 12.67 10.38
CA GLY A 19 -19.07 11.61 9.89
C GLY A 19 -19.46 11.12 8.49
N LEU A 20 -19.39 12.00 7.50
CA LEU A 20 -19.66 11.68 6.09
C LEU A 20 -18.60 10.71 5.57
N GLY A 21 -19.00 9.87 4.62
CA GLY A 21 -18.13 8.87 3.98
C GLY A 21 -18.76 7.49 3.92
N VAL A 22 -17.96 6.52 3.45
CA VAL A 22 -18.38 5.12 3.31
C VAL A 22 -17.25 4.22 3.81
N CYS A 23 -17.61 3.19 4.57
CA CYS A 23 -16.67 2.14 4.98
C CYS A 23 -17.15 0.80 4.42
N GLU A 24 -16.30 0.12 3.67
CA GLU A 24 -16.55 -1.21 3.12
C GLU A 24 -15.52 -2.22 3.65
N VAL A 25 -15.94 -3.48 3.75
CA VAL A 25 -15.07 -4.63 4.00
C VAL A 25 -15.09 -5.49 2.74
N VAL A 26 -13.90 -5.85 2.25
CA VAL A 26 -13.74 -6.66 1.03
C VAL A 26 -13.19 -8.02 1.45
N LEU A 27 -14.00 -9.08 1.30
CA LEU A 27 -13.56 -10.45 1.56
C LEU A 27 -12.78 -10.98 0.35
N TYR A 28 -11.58 -11.52 0.58
CA TYR A 28 -10.69 -11.91 -0.51
C TYR A 28 -10.96 -13.33 -1.01
N SER A 29 -11.54 -14.17 -0.16
CA SER A 29 -11.78 -15.59 -0.42
C SER A 29 -13.03 -16.07 0.31
N ASP A 30 -13.61 -17.18 -0.14
CA ASP A 30 -14.59 -17.97 0.61
C ASP A 30 -13.91 -18.94 1.59
N ASP A 31 -12.61 -19.19 1.40
CA ASP A 31 -11.76 -19.95 2.33
C ASP A 31 -11.36 -19.08 3.53
N HIS A 32 -11.66 -19.56 4.74
CA HIS A 32 -11.42 -18.84 5.98
C HIS A 32 -9.94 -18.74 6.36
N ASP A 33 -9.16 -19.75 5.99
CA ASP A 33 -7.76 -19.87 6.41
C ASP A 33 -6.78 -19.40 5.32
N ALA A 34 -7.31 -18.90 4.19
CA ALA A 34 -6.50 -18.41 3.09
C ALA A 34 -5.76 -17.12 3.46
N THR A 35 -4.56 -16.94 2.87
CA THR A 35 -3.81 -15.68 2.91
C THR A 35 -3.63 -15.15 1.49
N LEU A 36 -3.40 -13.85 1.34
CA LEU A 36 -3.16 -13.26 0.02
C LEU A 36 -1.93 -13.87 -0.67
N ALA A 37 -0.89 -14.25 0.09
CA ALA A 37 0.28 -14.99 -0.40
C ALA A 37 -0.07 -16.37 -1.00
N GLY A 38 -1.00 -17.09 -0.36
CA GLY A 38 -1.46 -18.41 -0.80
C GLY A 38 -2.42 -18.37 -2.00
N MET A 39 -2.95 -17.20 -2.37
CA MET A 39 -3.90 -17.09 -3.47
C MET A 39 -3.22 -17.24 -4.84
N SER A 40 -3.95 -17.81 -5.81
CA SER A 40 -3.51 -17.81 -7.21
C SER A 40 -3.40 -16.39 -7.76
N GLU A 41 -2.49 -16.15 -8.72
CA GLU A 41 -2.37 -14.84 -9.39
C GLU A 41 -3.71 -14.36 -9.97
N ARG A 42 -4.50 -15.28 -10.52
CA ARG A 42 -5.85 -15.00 -11.03
C ARG A 42 -6.79 -14.46 -9.94
N ARG A 43 -6.72 -15.00 -8.73
CA ARG A 43 -7.53 -14.54 -7.60
C ARG A 43 -7.11 -13.13 -7.16
N ILE A 44 -5.81 -12.88 -7.07
CA ILE A 44 -5.26 -11.55 -6.75
C ILE A 44 -5.65 -10.54 -7.83
N ARG A 45 -5.54 -10.91 -9.12
CA ARG A 45 -6.02 -10.09 -10.23
C ARG A 45 -7.50 -9.77 -10.10
N ASN A 46 -8.35 -10.74 -9.77
CA ASN A 46 -9.78 -10.48 -9.58
C ASN A 46 -10.04 -9.53 -8.40
N LEU A 47 -9.23 -9.61 -7.33
CA LEU A 47 -9.30 -8.68 -6.23
C LEU A 47 -8.88 -7.25 -6.66
N ILE A 48 -7.88 -7.12 -7.52
CA ILE A 48 -7.50 -5.84 -8.16
C ILE A 48 -8.66 -5.26 -8.98
N GLU A 49 -9.41 -6.09 -9.70
CA GLU A 49 -10.62 -5.64 -10.39
C GLU A 49 -11.68 -5.10 -9.42
N VAL A 50 -11.87 -5.76 -8.28
CA VAL A 50 -12.79 -5.29 -7.23
C VAL A 50 -12.32 -3.96 -6.65
N TRP A 51 -11.02 -3.80 -6.37
CA TRP A 51 -10.48 -2.54 -5.88
C TRP A 51 -10.65 -1.39 -6.87
N ALA A 52 -10.44 -1.65 -8.17
CA ALA A 52 -10.68 -0.67 -9.22
C ALA A 52 -12.16 -0.28 -9.32
N ASP A 53 -13.07 -1.26 -9.34
CA ASP A 53 -14.52 -1.02 -9.35
C ASP A 53 -14.97 -0.19 -8.14
N ARG A 54 -14.51 -0.55 -6.93
CA ARG A 54 -14.84 0.19 -5.72
C ARG A 54 -14.27 1.59 -5.72
N TYR A 55 -13.05 1.79 -6.23
CA TYR A 55 -12.45 3.12 -6.37
C TYR A 55 -13.31 4.03 -7.27
N GLU A 56 -13.73 3.54 -8.42
CA GLU A 56 -14.57 4.30 -9.35
C GLU A 56 -15.96 4.58 -8.77
N GLU A 57 -16.65 3.57 -8.21
CA GLU A 57 -18.01 3.75 -7.70
C GLU A 57 -18.06 4.66 -6.48
N LEU A 58 -17.13 4.50 -5.52
CA LEU A 58 -17.08 5.34 -4.33
C LEU A 58 -16.58 6.74 -4.68
N GLY A 59 -15.60 6.86 -5.58
CA GLY A 59 -15.05 8.14 -6.04
C GLY A 59 -16.04 9.00 -6.84
N ALA A 60 -17.05 8.38 -7.46
CA ALA A 60 -18.10 9.09 -8.19
C ALA A 60 -19.14 9.78 -7.28
N ARG A 61 -19.08 9.57 -5.96
CA ARG A 61 -20.00 10.20 -5.00
C ARG A 61 -19.55 11.62 -4.68
N GLU A 62 -20.49 12.57 -4.72
CA GLU A 62 -20.22 14.00 -4.54
C GLU A 62 -19.57 14.32 -3.18
N GLU A 63 -19.92 13.57 -2.14
CA GLU A 63 -19.38 13.74 -0.79
C GLU A 63 -17.97 13.14 -0.61
N VAL A 64 -17.48 12.31 -1.55
CA VAL A 64 -16.19 11.61 -1.43
C VAL A 64 -15.09 12.39 -2.12
N ARG A 65 -14.00 12.65 -1.39
CA ARG A 65 -12.79 13.33 -1.89
C ARG A 65 -11.61 12.38 -2.03
N TYR A 66 -11.62 11.25 -1.33
CA TYR A 66 -10.50 10.30 -1.35
C TYR A 66 -10.97 8.89 -1.02
N VAL A 67 -10.58 7.91 -1.84
CA VAL A 67 -10.86 6.49 -1.58
C VAL A 67 -9.57 5.81 -1.15
N PHE A 68 -9.52 5.37 0.10
CA PHE A 68 -8.36 4.73 0.71
C PHE A 68 -8.60 3.22 0.88
N ILE A 69 -7.85 2.43 0.12
CA ILE A 69 -7.91 0.97 0.11
C ILE A 69 -6.75 0.45 0.96
N PHE A 70 -7.04 -0.43 1.93
CA PHE A 70 -6.02 -0.97 2.81
C PHE A 70 -6.35 -2.37 3.33
N GLU A 71 -5.35 -3.05 3.88
CA GLU A 71 -5.44 -4.34 4.56
C GLU A 71 -4.63 -4.27 5.85
N ASN A 72 -5.17 -4.86 6.91
CA ASN A 72 -4.42 -5.21 8.10
C ASN A 72 -4.39 -6.74 8.18
N LYS A 73 -3.20 -7.35 8.09
CA LYS A 73 -2.98 -8.79 8.25
C LYS A 73 -2.22 -9.10 9.56
N GLY A 74 -2.77 -10.01 10.36
CA GLY A 74 -2.12 -10.62 11.52
C GLY A 74 -2.40 -9.94 12.87
N GLU A 75 -2.41 -10.75 13.94
CA GLU A 75 -2.73 -10.30 15.30
C GLU A 75 -1.79 -9.21 15.83
N ALA A 76 -0.53 -9.23 15.39
CA ALA A 76 0.51 -8.28 15.80
C ALA A 76 0.16 -6.81 15.51
N ILE A 77 -0.78 -6.55 14.61
CA ILE A 77 -1.28 -5.21 14.28
C ILE A 77 -2.75 -5.00 14.65
N GLY A 78 -3.27 -5.81 15.58
CA GLY A 78 -4.61 -5.65 16.16
C GLY A 78 -5.74 -6.31 15.38
N VAL A 79 -5.44 -7.19 14.42
CA VAL A 79 -6.47 -7.95 13.69
C VAL A 79 -7.04 -9.03 14.60
N THR A 80 -8.35 -8.97 14.83
CA THR A 80 -9.10 -9.96 15.63
C THR A 80 -9.98 -10.87 14.78
N LEU A 81 -10.08 -10.60 13.48
CA LEU A 81 -10.84 -11.39 12.50
C LEU A 81 -9.86 -12.03 11.51
N HIS A 82 -9.69 -13.36 11.63
CA HIS A 82 -8.66 -14.10 10.89
C HIS A 82 -8.97 -14.31 9.40
N HIS A 83 -10.25 -14.22 9.00
CA HIS A 83 -10.66 -14.37 7.62
C HIS A 83 -10.00 -13.32 6.71
N PRO A 84 -9.47 -13.67 5.52
CA PRO A 84 -8.73 -12.73 4.69
C PRO A 84 -9.63 -11.62 4.14
N HIS A 85 -9.36 -10.38 4.56
CA HIS A 85 -10.16 -9.23 4.18
C HIS A 85 -9.34 -7.94 4.14
N GLY A 86 -9.78 -7.03 3.29
CA GLY A 86 -9.35 -5.64 3.29
C GLY A 86 -10.50 -4.71 3.64
N GLN A 87 -10.19 -3.43 3.68
CA GLN A 87 -11.13 -2.37 3.98
C GLN A 87 -10.96 -1.23 2.97
N ILE A 88 -12.07 -0.52 2.72
CA ILE A 88 -12.07 0.69 1.89
C ILE A 88 -12.78 1.78 2.67
N TYR A 89 -12.06 2.87 2.94
CA TYR A 89 -12.63 4.07 3.53
C TYR A 89 -12.68 5.17 2.47
N ALA A 90 -13.90 5.59 2.11
CA ALA A 90 -14.16 6.72 1.24
C ALA A 90 -14.39 7.96 2.12
N TYR A 91 -13.39 8.84 2.14
CA TYR A 91 -13.35 10.02 3.01
C TYR A 91 -13.90 11.26 2.31
N PRO A 92 -14.55 12.18 3.06
CA PRO A 92 -14.98 13.48 2.56
C PRO A 92 -13.86 14.53 2.54
N PHE A 93 -12.62 14.10 2.76
CA PHE A 93 -11.40 14.91 2.71
C PHE A 93 -10.22 14.02 2.28
N VAL A 94 -9.13 14.64 1.79
CA VAL A 94 -7.87 13.93 1.56
C VAL A 94 -7.16 13.69 2.90
N PRO A 95 -6.88 12.43 3.30
CA PRO A 95 -6.25 12.14 4.58
C PRO A 95 -4.86 12.78 4.72
N PRO A 96 -4.37 13.02 5.96
CA PRO A 96 -3.15 13.81 6.18
C PRO A 96 -1.89 13.30 5.49
N ARG A 97 -1.68 11.97 5.42
CA ARG A 97 -0.51 11.37 4.76
C ARG A 97 -0.53 11.55 3.24
N PRO A 98 -1.56 11.05 2.50
CA PRO A 98 -1.70 11.33 1.07
C PRO A 98 -1.67 12.82 0.75
N LYS A 99 -2.27 13.69 1.58
CA LYS A 99 -2.24 15.14 1.39
C LYS A 99 -0.80 15.67 1.37
N LYS A 100 0.03 15.26 2.33
CA LYS A 100 1.43 15.70 2.42
C LYS A 100 2.28 15.18 1.25
N GLU A 101 2.03 13.95 0.80
CA GLU A 101 2.69 13.38 -0.37
C GLU A 101 2.34 14.15 -1.64
N LEU A 102 1.06 14.46 -1.84
CA LEU A 102 0.59 15.25 -2.99
C LEU A 102 1.14 16.68 -2.96
N GLU A 103 1.25 17.31 -1.79
CA GLU A 103 1.89 18.63 -1.64
C GLU A 103 3.36 18.59 -2.07
N ALA A 104 4.13 17.59 -1.61
CA ALA A 104 5.52 17.42 -2.00
C ALA A 104 5.68 17.10 -3.50
N ALA A 105 4.80 16.27 -4.06
CA ALA A 105 4.81 15.96 -5.49
C ALA A 105 4.46 17.20 -6.35
N ARG A 106 3.51 18.04 -5.92
CA ARG A 106 3.20 19.33 -6.58
C ARG A 106 4.39 20.27 -6.54
N GLU A 107 5.03 20.41 -5.39
CA GLU A 107 6.24 21.22 -5.25
C GLU A 107 7.34 20.73 -6.18
N TYR A 108 7.61 19.41 -6.19
CA TYR A 108 8.61 18.83 -7.09
C TYR A 108 8.30 19.10 -8.56
N LYS A 109 7.06 18.80 -9.01
CA LYS A 109 6.62 19.04 -10.39
C LYS A 109 6.79 20.51 -10.80
N THR A 110 6.53 21.44 -9.90
CA THR A 110 6.72 22.88 -10.15
C THR A 110 8.18 23.24 -10.40
N HIS A 111 9.12 22.55 -9.74
CA HIS A 111 10.56 22.82 -9.87
C HIS A 111 11.24 22.03 -11.00
N SER A 112 10.90 20.75 -11.19
CA SER A 112 11.55 19.86 -12.17
C SER A 112 10.80 19.73 -13.50
N GLY A 113 9.49 20.01 -13.51
CA GLY A 113 8.60 19.70 -14.63
C GLY A 113 8.20 18.23 -14.75
N GLY A 114 8.76 17.35 -13.92
CA GLY A 114 8.53 15.90 -13.94
C GLY A 114 7.65 15.40 -12.78
N CYS A 115 7.29 14.11 -12.83
CA CYS A 115 6.62 13.43 -11.72
C CYS A 115 7.66 12.94 -10.71
N LEU A 116 7.53 13.35 -9.45
CA LEU A 116 8.43 12.95 -8.34
C LEU A 116 8.64 11.44 -8.27
N HIS A 117 7.54 10.69 -8.41
CA HIS A 117 7.55 9.23 -8.26
C HIS A 117 8.17 8.52 -9.46
N CYS A 118 7.98 9.05 -10.69
CA CYS A 118 8.67 8.54 -11.87
C CYS A 118 10.19 8.67 -11.74
N ASP A 119 10.65 9.86 -11.33
CA ASP A 119 12.08 10.15 -11.20
C ASP A 119 12.72 9.34 -10.06
N LEU A 120 12.00 9.20 -8.94
CA LEU A 120 12.38 8.29 -7.85
C LEU A 120 12.51 6.84 -8.35
N LEU A 121 11.52 6.33 -9.08
CA LEU A 121 11.54 4.97 -9.59
C LEU A 121 12.70 4.75 -10.59
N SER A 122 12.99 5.74 -11.44
CA SER A 122 14.17 5.70 -12.33
C SER A 122 15.47 5.59 -11.53
N GLN A 123 15.62 6.41 -10.48
CA GLN A 123 16.79 6.37 -9.61
C GLN A 123 16.93 4.99 -8.92
N GLU A 124 15.84 4.39 -8.46
CA GLU A 124 15.87 3.06 -7.84
C GLU A 124 16.23 1.95 -8.84
N HIS A 125 15.81 2.09 -10.11
CA HIS A 125 16.24 1.19 -11.18
C HIS A 125 17.72 1.31 -11.52
N GLU A 126 18.27 2.53 -11.52
CA GLU A 126 19.68 2.82 -11.78
C GLU A 126 20.59 2.30 -10.66
N ASP A 127 20.22 2.49 -9.40
CA ASP A 127 20.97 2.00 -8.24
C ASP A 127 20.82 0.47 -8.08
N GLY A 128 19.57 -0.03 -8.12
CA GLY A 128 19.26 -1.46 -8.07
C GLY A 128 19.45 -2.14 -6.70
N ARG A 129 20.21 -1.54 -5.77
CA ARG A 129 20.47 -2.13 -4.43
C ARG A 129 19.20 -2.33 -3.62
N ARG A 130 18.21 -1.45 -3.74
CA ARG A 130 16.94 -1.49 -2.98
C ARG A 130 15.79 -2.20 -3.70
N MET A 131 15.98 -2.59 -4.96
CA MET A 131 14.97 -3.34 -5.73
C MET A 131 14.77 -4.75 -5.17
N VAL A 132 13.54 -5.14 -4.88
CA VAL A 132 13.21 -6.48 -4.33
C VAL A 132 12.43 -7.35 -5.31
N ALA A 133 11.61 -6.76 -6.19
CA ALA A 133 10.97 -7.48 -7.29
C ALA A 133 10.76 -6.57 -8.50
N LYS A 134 10.80 -7.15 -9.69
CA LYS A 134 10.53 -6.45 -10.96
C LYS A 134 9.51 -7.25 -11.77
N GLY A 135 8.46 -6.55 -12.20
CA GLY A 135 7.52 -7.00 -13.23
C GLY A 135 7.73 -6.23 -14.53
N GLU A 136 6.87 -6.49 -15.50
CA GLU A 136 6.88 -5.77 -16.78
C GLU A 136 6.40 -4.32 -16.60
N HIS A 137 5.39 -4.10 -15.77
CA HIS A 137 4.70 -2.84 -15.55
C HIS A 137 4.80 -2.32 -14.11
N PHE A 138 5.18 -3.17 -13.15
CA PHE A 138 5.34 -2.80 -11.75
C PHE A 138 6.74 -3.10 -11.23
N SER A 139 7.13 -2.40 -10.19
CA SER A 139 8.43 -2.59 -9.53
C SER A 139 8.27 -2.41 -8.04
N ALA A 140 8.87 -3.33 -7.27
CA ALA A 140 8.87 -3.32 -5.83
C ALA A 140 10.28 -3.05 -5.30
N PHE A 141 10.39 -2.13 -4.34
CA PHE A 141 11.65 -1.77 -3.70
C PHE A 141 11.43 -1.37 -2.24
N ILE A 142 12.48 -1.46 -1.43
CA ILE A 142 12.48 -0.86 -0.09
C ILE A 142 12.92 0.59 -0.24
N PRO A 143 12.09 1.60 0.05
CA PRO A 143 12.46 2.98 -0.20
C PRO A 143 13.66 3.39 0.66
N PHE A 144 14.50 4.28 0.13
CA PHE A 144 15.58 4.91 0.90
C PHE A 144 15.07 5.57 2.20
N TYR A 145 13.82 6.03 2.19
CA TYR A 145 13.12 6.69 3.30
C TYR A 145 12.20 5.74 4.09
N ALA A 146 12.48 4.44 4.11
CA ALA A 146 11.69 3.44 4.83
C ALA A 146 11.53 3.74 6.34
N HIS A 147 10.31 3.55 6.83
CA HIS A 147 9.93 3.68 8.24
C HIS A 147 9.85 2.33 8.96
N PHE A 148 9.69 1.22 8.23
CA PHE A 148 9.68 -0.14 8.75
C PHE A 148 10.85 -0.98 8.19
N PRO A 149 11.33 -2.03 8.90
CA PRO A 149 12.49 -2.82 8.48
C PRO A 149 12.37 -3.39 7.08
N PHE A 150 11.24 -4.04 6.79
CA PHE A 150 10.95 -4.62 5.49
C PHE A 150 9.84 -3.85 4.78
N GLU A 151 9.78 -2.53 4.97
CA GLU A 151 8.88 -1.67 4.21
C GLU A 151 9.12 -1.85 2.72
N ALA A 152 8.07 -2.10 1.95
CA ALA A 152 8.18 -2.22 0.51
C ALA A 152 7.13 -1.35 -0.17
N HIS A 153 7.56 -0.67 -1.22
CA HIS A 153 6.70 0.14 -2.08
C HIS A 153 6.62 -0.54 -3.44
N VAL A 154 5.41 -0.70 -3.97
CA VAL A 154 5.12 -1.27 -5.29
C VAL A 154 4.54 -0.16 -6.18
N TYR A 155 5.35 0.31 -7.12
CA TYR A 155 5.01 1.40 -8.02
C TYR A 155 4.70 0.91 -9.42
N SER A 156 3.72 1.52 -10.09
CA SER A 156 3.55 1.38 -11.54
C SER A 156 4.73 2.07 -12.25
N ARG A 157 5.26 1.44 -13.30
CA ARG A 157 6.35 2.01 -14.12
C ARG A 157 5.86 3.12 -15.03
N ARG A 158 4.62 3.02 -15.50
CA ARG A 158 3.90 4.12 -16.12
C ARG A 158 3.33 5.03 -15.02
N CYS A 159 3.28 6.33 -15.29
CA CYS A 159 2.62 7.32 -14.43
C CYS A 159 1.09 7.16 -14.51
N ALA A 160 0.55 6.13 -13.85
CA ALA A 160 -0.88 5.98 -13.61
C ALA A 160 -1.21 6.69 -12.29
N SER A 161 -2.30 7.47 -12.25
CA SER A 161 -2.66 8.24 -11.07
C SER A 161 -3.44 7.41 -10.04
N SER A 162 -4.12 6.35 -10.50
CA SER A 162 -4.94 5.46 -9.69
C SER A 162 -4.95 4.02 -10.21
N ILE A 163 -5.48 3.10 -9.39
CA ILE A 163 -5.69 1.70 -9.78
C ILE A 163 -6.67 1.55 -10.96
N ALA A 164 -7.60 2.48 -11.14
CA ALA A 164 -8.56 2.48 -12.24
C ALA A 164 -7.90 2.77 -13.59
N ASP A 165 -6.81 3.56 -13.59
CA ASP A 165 -6.07 3.92 -14.81
C ASP A 165 -5.24 2.76 -15.37
N LEU A 166 -5.13 1.64 -14.63
CA LEU A 166 -4.36 0.47 -15.04
C LEU A 166 -5.10 -0.34 -16.10
N ASP A 167 -4.40 -0.69 -17.17
CA ASP A 167 -4.91 -1.61 -18.18
C ASP A 167 -4.86 -3.08 -17.73
N ALA A 168 -5.38 -3.99 -18.57
CA ALA A 168 -5.45 -5.40 -18.22
C ALA A 168 -4.06 -6.05 -18.01
N ALA A 169 -3.04 -5.67 -18.78
CA ALA A 169 -1.68 -6.21 -18.65
C ALA A 169 -1.03 -5.70 -17.36
N GLU A 170 -1.21 -4.42 -17.05
CA GLU A 170 -0.75 -3.79 -15.82
C GLU A 170 -1.40 -4.41 -14.58
N ARG A 171 -2.70 -4.68 -14.59
CA ARG A 171 -3.40 -5.38 -13.48
C ARG A 171 -2.89 -6.80 -13.26
N TRP A 172 -2.56 -7.53 -14.34
CA TRP A 172 -1.94 -8.85 -14.23
C TRP A 172 -0.53 -8.79 -13.65
N ASP A 173 0.26 -7.81 -14.08
CA ASP A 173 1.63 -7.66 -13.57
C ASP A 173 1.63 -7.21 -12.10
N LEU A 174 0.72 -6.33 -11.70
CA LEU A 174 0.51 -5.98 -10.29
C LEU A 174 0.20 -7.23 -9.45
N ALA A 175 -0.71 -8.09 -9.93
CA ALA A 175 -1.04 -9.34 -9.23
C ALA A 175 0.19 -10.24 -9.03
N ARG A 176 1.06 -10.35 -10.03
CA ARG A 176 2.30 -11.12 -9.98
C ARG A 176 3.32 -10.53 -9.01
N VAL A 177 3.52 -9.22 -9.07
CA VAL A 177 4.48 -8.53 -8.19
C VAL A 177 4.02 -8.58 -6.74
N LEU A 178 2.73 -8.35 -6.47
CA LEU A 178 2.16 -8.52 -5.12
C LEU A 178 2.35 -9.96 -4.64
N LYS A 179 2.02 -10.97 -5.46
CA LYS A 179 2.20 -12.37 -5.09
C LYS A 179 3.65 -12.69 -4.71
N ARG A 180 4.61 -12.28 -5.54
CA ARG A 180 6.05 -12.50 -5.29
C ARG A 180 6.50 -11.84 -3.98
N LEU A 181 6.11 -10.59 -3.75
CA LEU A 181 6.44 -9.86 -2.53
C LEU A 181 5.86 -10.55 -1.29
N LEU A 182 4.58 -10.94 -1.34
CA LEU A 182 3.87 -11.58 -0.22
C LEU A 182 4.44 -12.97 0.12
N ILE A 183 4.79 -13.76 -0.89
CA ILE A 183 5.49 -15.04 -0.69
C ILE A 183 6.87 -14.80 -0.07
N GLY A 184 7.61 -13.79 -0.55
CA GLY A 184 8.89 -13.40 0.03
C GLY A 184 8.80 -12.99 1.49
N TYR A 185 7.74 -12.27 1.86
CA TYR A 185 7.46 -11.94 3.26
C TYR A 185 7.24 -13.18 4.13
N ASP A 186 6.47 -14.15 3.65
CA ASP A 186 6.23 -15.38 4.40
C ASP A 186 7.51 -16.24 4.51
N ALA A 187 8.34 -16.25 3.46
CA ALA A 187 9.63 -16.93 3.44
C ALA A 187 10.70 -16.27 4.33
N LEU A 188 10.63 -14.95 4.54
CA LEU A 188 11.60 -14.17 5.30
C LEU A 188 11.88 -14.76 6.70
N PHE A 189 10.83 -15.21 7.38
CA PHE A 189 10.90 -15.79 8.72
C PHE A 189 10.19 -17.14 8.85
N GLY A 190 9.73 -17.74 7.74
CA GLY A 190 9.10 -19.05 7.71
C GLY A 190 7.69 -19.11 8.31
N PHE A 191 6.96 -18.00 8.32
CA PHE A 191 5.57 -17.93 8.77
C PHE A 191 4.81 -16.82 8.04
N SER A 192 3.48 -16.85 8.08
CA SER A 192 2.64 -15.81 7.48
C SER A 192 2.90 -14.43 8.11
N LEU A 193 3.65 -13.57 7.42
CA LEU A 193 4.14 -12.31 8.00
C LEU A 193 2.97 -11.31 8.17
N PRO A 194 2.82 -10.69 9.36
CA PRO A 194 1.91 -9.57 9.55
C PRO A 194 2.37 -8.34 8.76
N TYR A 195 1.41 -7.57 8.23
CA TYR A 195 1.68 -6.29 7.58
C TYR A 195 0.44 -5.41 7.56
N MET A 196 0.67 -4.11 7.43
CA MET A 196 -0.35 -3.17 6.94
C MET A 196 -0.05 -2.90 5.47
N MET A 197 -1.03 -3.09 4.60
CA MET A 197 -0.93 -2.73 3.17
C MET A 197 -1.84 -1.55 2.92
N VAL A 198 -1.37 -0.53 2.22
CA VAL A 198 -2.16 0.66 1.88
C VAL A 198 -1.95 1.04 0.42
N MET A 199 -2.96 1.66 -0.19
CA MET A 199 -2.88 2.17 -1.56
C MET A 199 -2.96 3.68 -1.56
N HIS A 200 -1.95 4.32 -2.14
CA HIS A 200 -1.92 5.75 -2.37
C HIS A 200 -2.17 6.01 -3.85
N GLN A 201 -3.17 6.82 -4.10
CA GLN A 201 -3.71 7.13 -5.43
C GLN A 201 -4.29 8.54 -5.44
N SER A 202 -4.64 9.00 -6.64
CA SER A 202 -5.25 10.32 -6.83
C SER A 202 -6.49 10.51 -5.96
N PRO A 203 -6.68 11.71 -5.40
CA PRO A 203 -8.00 12.13 -4.90
C PRO A 203 -9.07 12.08 -6.00
N THR A 204 -10.32 11.98 -5.55
CA THR A 204 -11.52 11.91 -6.40
C THR A 204 -12.34 13.20 -6.30
N ASP A 205 -11.69 14.31 -5.95
CA ASP A 205 -12.34 15.59 -5.64
C ASP A 205 -12.57 16.50 -6.86
N GLY A 206 -12.23 16.04 -8.06
CA GLY A 206 -12.40 16.74 -9.33
C GLY A 206 -11.24 17.66 -9.72
N GLU A 207 -10.18 17.72 -8.91
CA GLU A 207 -8.97 18.48 -9.24
C GLU A 207 -8.04 17.71 -10.19
N ASP A 208 -7.15 18.43 -10.86
CA ASP A 208 -6.13 17.83 -11.72
C ASP A 208 -4.91 17.37 -10.88
N TYR A 209 -4.56 16.10 -11.04
CA TYR A 209 -3.41 15.44 -10.42
C TYR A 209 -2.48 14.79 -11.44
N GLU A 210 -2.63 15.08 -12.73
CA GLU A 210 -1.75 14.54 -13.77
C GLU A 210 -0.29 14.88 -13.46
N GLY A 211 0.59 13.88 -13.44
CA GLY A 211 2.02 14.03 -13.09
C GLY A 211 2.30 14.48 -11.65
N VAL A 212 1.28 14.50 -10.79
CA VAL A 212 1.38 14.78 -9.35
C VAL A 212 1.08 13.51 -8.56
N ALA A 213 -0.09 12.92 -8.78
CA ALA A 213 -0.44 11.62 -8.20
C ALA A 213 0.22 10.50 -9.02
N HIS A 214 0.68 9.47 -8.33
CA HIS A 214 1.22 8.26 -8.93
C HIS A 214 0.78 7.08 -8.07
N PHE A 215 0.04 6.13 -8.65
CA PHE A 215 -0.46 4.97 -7.96
C PHE A 215 0.68 4.09 -7.41
N HIS A 216 0.61 3.81 -6.11
CA HIS A 216 1.51 2.87 -5.47
C HIS A 216 0.86 2.17 -4.28
N VAL A 217 1.40 1.00 -3.98
CA VAL A 217 1.01 0.19 -2.82
C VAL A 217 2.18 0.17 -1.84
N GLU A 218 1.92 0.44 -0.57
CA GLU A 218 2.94 0.39 0.48
C GLU A 218 2.62 -0.73 1.47
N PHE A 219 3.67 -1.42 1.91
CA PHE A 219 3.63 -2.47 2.92
C PHE A 219 4.45 -2.07 4.14
N TYR A 220 3.87 -2.20 5.32
CA TYR A 220 4.48 -1.86 6.61
C TYR A 220 4.51 -3.07 7.56
N PRO A 221 5.39 -4.06 7.33
CA PRO A 221 5.55 -5.17 8.25
C PRO A 221 6.21 -4.71 9.55
N PRO A 222 5.60 -4.95 10.73
CA PRO A 222 6.19 -4.53 11.99
C PRO A 222 7.40 -5.38 12.40
N ASN A 223 7.56 -6.59 11.86
CA ASN A 223 8.63 -7.50 12.26
C ASN A 223 10.03 -6.96 11.89
N ARG A 224 10.92 -6.94 12.88
CA ARG A 224 12.37 -6.72 12.73
C ARG A 224 13.10 -8.05 12.53
N THR A 225 12.69 -9.04 13.31
CA THR A 225 13.14 -10.43 13.26
C THR A 225 11.90 -11.32 13.38
N ALA A 226 12.09 -12.64 13.34
CA ALA A 226 11.01 -13.61 13.56
C ALA A 226 10.29 -13.40 14.91
N ASP A 227 11.00 -12.93 15.93
CA ASP A 227 10.56 -12.83 17.32
C ASP A 227 10.38 -11.39 17.84
N LYS A 228 10.76 -10.36 17.06
CA LYS A 228 10.73 -8.95 17.50
C LYS A 228 9.95 -8.06 16.55
N LEU A 229 9.09 -7.23 17.14
CA LEU A 229 8.33 -6.20 16.46
C LEU A 229 8.96 -4.82 16.66
N LYS A 230 8.84 -3.97 15.65
CA LYS A 230 9.02 -2.53 15.74
C LYS A 230 7.72 -1.92 16.25
N TYR A 231 7.83 -1.27 17.41
CA TYR A 231 6.77 -0.45 17.96
C TYR A 231 7.07 1.01 17.61
N LEU A 232 6.08 1.71 17.05
CA LEU A 232 6.15 3.15 16.87
C LEU A 232 5.94 3.80 18.24
N ALA A 233 7.04 4.20 18.89
CA ALA A 233 7.04 4.66 20.27
C ALA A 233 7.14 6.20 20.33
N GLY A 234 7.76 6.75 21.37
CA GLY A 234 7.77 8.20 21.59
C GLY A 234 8.36 9.03 20.44
N SER A 235 9.41 8.55 19.76
CA SER A 235 10.01 9.27 18.63
C SER A 235 9.06 9.31 17.43
N GLU A 236 8.52 8.14 17.07
CA GLU A 236 7.66 7.98 15.91
C GLU A 236 6.28 8.63 16.13
N THR A 237 5.62 8.31 17.25
CA THR A 237 4.27 8.79 17.56
C THR A 237 4.25 10.23 18.07
N GLY A 238 5.22 10.60 18.91
CA GLY A 238 5.25 11.91 19.55
C GLY A 238 5.95 12.99 18.73
N ALA A 239 7.03 12.65 18.03
CA ALA A 239 7.81 13.61 17.24
C ALA A 239 7.67 13.44 15.73
N GLY A 240 7.11 12.33 15.24
CA GLY A 240 7.07 12.02 13.81
C GLY A 240 8.44 11.70 13.21
N ALA A 241 9.45 11.42 14.05
CA ALA A 241 10.81 11.10 13.64
C ALA A 241 11.03 9.59 13.71
N PHE A 242 11.16 8.96 12.55
CA PHE A 242 11.32 7.51 12.43
C PHE A 242 12.79 7.11 12.56
N VAL A 243 13.06 6.11 13.40
CA VAL A 243 14.41 5.59 13.62
C VAL A 243 14.51 4.14 13.14
N MET A 244 15.57 3.87 12.39
CA MET A 244 15.92 2.55 11.87
C MET A 244 17.34 2.19 12.28
N ASP A 245 17.52 0.95 12.74
CA ASP A 245 18.80 0.36 13.15
C ASP A 245 19.43 -0.52 12.06
N VAL A 246 18.78 -0.59 10.89
CA VAL A 246 19.22 -1.33 9.72
C VAL A 246 19.09 -0.45 8.48
N LEU A 247 20.00 -0.61 7.53
CA LEU A 247 19.96 0.13 6.27
C LEU A 247 18.91 -0.47 5.32
N PRO A 248 18.15 0.35 4.57
CA PRO A 248 17.23 -0.13 3.53
C PRO A 248 17.88 -1.07 2.52
N GLU A 249 19.15 -0.85 2.16
CA GLU A 249 19.87 -1.73 1.23
C GLU A 249 20.08 -3.14 1.80
N GLN A 250 20.29 -3.25 3.11
CA GLN A 250 20.50 -4.54 3.78
C GLN A 250 19.18 -5.32 3.84
N THR A 251 18.08 -4.68 4.24
CA THR A 251 16.78 -5.36 4.28
C THR A 251 16.26 -5.68 2.90
N ALA A 252 16.57 -4.86 1.88
CA ALA A 252 16.23 -5.16 0.50
C ALA A 252 16.99 -6.38 -0.04
N HIS A 253 18.28 -6.53 0.32
CA HIS A 253 19.03 -7.73 0.01
C HIS A 253 18.39 -8.97 0.62
N THR A 254 18.12 -8.96 1.93
CA THR A 254 17.52 -10.09 2.65
C THR A 254 16.13 -10.45 2.10
N LEU A 255 15.28 -9.47 1.83
CA LEU A 255 13.95 -9.73 1.27
C LEU A 255 14.03 -10.30 -0.15
N ARG A 256 14.96 -9.82 -0.97
CA ARG A 256 15.20 -10.35 -2.32
C ARG A 256 15.67 -11.81 -2.28
N GLU A 257 16.59 -12.16 -1.39
CA GLU A 257 17.02 -13.55 -1.19
C GLU A 257 15.84 -14.45 -0.78
N ALA A 258 14.96 -13.96 0.11
CA ALA A 258 13.76 -14.71 0.51
C ALA A 258 12.77 -14.91 -0.65
N ILE A 259 12.58 -13.89 -1.51
CA ILE A 259 11.76 -13.98 -2.72
C ILE A 259 12.34 -15.02 -3.70
N GLU A 260 13.65 -14.99 -3.92
CA GLU A 260 14.35 -15.91 -4.83
C GLU A 260 14.26 -17.36 -4.33
N SER A 261 14.54 -17.60 -3.05
CA SER A 261 14.43 -18.93 -2.42
C SER A 261 13.03 -19.52 -2.56
N ALA A 262 11.99 -18.71 -2.33
CA ALA A 262 10.62 -19.19 -2.42
C ALA A 262 10.17 -19.47 -3.87
N ALA A 263 10.76 -18.78 -4.86
CA ALA A 263 10.52 -19.05 -6.27
C ALA A 263 11.14 -20.38 -6.70
N ASP A 264 12.36 -20.67 -6.24
CA ASP A 264 13.04 -21.94 -6.52
C ASP A 264 12.29 -23.14 -5.93
N GLU A 265 11.83 -23.04 -4.68
CA GLU A 265 11.00 -24.08 -4.04
C GLU A 265 9.70 -24.35 -4.80
N ALA A 266 9.06 -23.30 -5.33
CA ALA A 266 7.84 -23.44 -6.13
C ALA A 266 8.12 -24.08 -7.51
N GLY A 267 9.31 -23.84 -8.08
CA GLY A 267 9.77 -24.45 -9.32
C GLY A 267 10.10 -25.94 -9.18
N ASP A 268 10.76 -26.32 -8.07
CA ASP A 268 11.10 -27.72 -7.75
C ASP A 268 9.87 -28.55 -7.31
N ALA A 269 8.80 -27.89 -6.83
CA ALA A 269 7.55 -28.53 -6.46
C ALA A 269 6.58 -28.75 -7.65
N ALA A 270 6.91 -28.26 -8.86
CA ALA A 270 6.09 -28.46 -10.05
C ALA A 270 6.40 -29.84 -10.69
N PRO A 271 5.41 -30.75 -10.83
CA PRO A 271 5.61 -32.08 -11.43
C PRO A 271 5.89 -32.05 -12.94
#